data_AF-A0A7K4KPM7-F1
#
_entry.id   AF-A0A7K4KPM7-F1
#
_cell.length_a   1.000
_cell.length_b   1.000
_cell.length_c   1.000
_cell.angle_alpha   90.00
_cell.angle_beta   90.00
_cell.angle_gamma   90.00
#
_symmetry.space_group_name_H-M   'P 1'
#
loop_
_entity.id
_entity.type
_entity.pdbx_description
1 polymer ?
#
loop_
_entity_poly.entity_id
_entity_poly.type
_entity_poly.pdbx_seq_one_letter_code
_entity_poly.pdbx_strand_id
1 'polypeptide(L)'
;AEEVFLDPNTAHPQLVLSKDCRSVRWGETRQKLPYRYERFKHLCCVLGREGFSIGKHCWEVEGEVGPESHWAIGVVAFFLSRKEATFPSPEE
;
A
#
# COMPACT_ATOMS: atom_id res chain seq x y z
N ALA A 1 0.33 8.14 -17.93
CA ALA A 1 0.15 7.65 -16.55
C ALA A 1 1.02 8.49 -15.63
N GLU A 2 0.55 8.81 -14.44
CA GLU A 2 1.38 9.40 -13.38
C GLU A 2 2.26 8.33 -12.74
N GLU A 3 3.44 8.74 -12.27
CA GLU A 3 4.33 7.84 -11.54
C GLU A 3 3.93 7.77 -10.07
N VAL A 4 3.53 6.57 -9.62
CA VAL A 4 3.20 6.30 -8.23
C VAL A 4 4.39 5.62 -7.55
N PHE A 5 4.93 6.26 -6.51
CA PHE A 5 5.96 5.69 -5.67
C PHE A 5 5.36 5.26 -4.33
N LEU A 6 5.69 4.05 -3.88
CA LEU A 6 5.23 3.51 -2.61
C LEU A 6 5.98 4.14 -1.44
N ASP A 7 5.31 4.31 -0.30
CA ASP A 7 5.90 4.81 0.94
C ASP A 7 6.27 3.66 1.90
N PRO A 8 7.57 3.37 2.11
CA PRO A 8 8.04 2.35 3.05
C PRO A 8 7.63 2.56 4.50
N ASN A 9 7.29 3.80 4.89
CA ASN A 9 6.82 4.08 6.24
C ASN A 9 5.40 3.57 6.49
N THR A 10 4.59 3.47 5.43
CA THR A 10 3.21 2.97 5.52
C THR A 10 3.12 1.45 5.35
N ALA A 11 4.08 0.86 4.65
CA ALA A 11 4.05 -0.55 4.26
C ALA A 11 3.95 -1.51 5.45
N HIS A 12 3.03 -2.47 5.34
CA HIS A 12 2.96 -3.59 6.27
C HIS A 12 4.32 -4.31 6.37
N PRO A 13 4.81 -4.73 7.55
CA PRO A 13 6.15 -5.30 7.70
C PRO A 13 6.43 -6.58 6.88
N GLN A 14 5.39 -7.25 6.39
CA GLN A 14 5.55 -8.43 5.53
C GLN A 14 5.66 -8.09 4.03
N LEU A 15 5.43 -6.84 3.64
CA LEU A 15 5.59 -6.38 2.27
C LEU A 15 7.04 -5.97 2.01
N VAL A 16 7.65 -6.51 0.96
CA VAL A 16 9.00 -6.15 0.52
C VAL A 16 8.88 -5.21 -0.68
N LEU A 17 9.43 -4.01 -0.53
CA LEU A 17 9.48 -2.99 -1.58
C LEU A 17 10.78 -3.09 -2.37
N SER A 18 10.71 -2.77 -3.66
CA SER A 18 11.89 -2.55 -4.50
C SER A 18 12.63 -1.27 -4.09
N LYS A 19 13.91 -1.14 -4.48
CA LYS A 19 14.74 0.03 -4.15
C LYS A 19 14.19 1.34 -4.74
N ASP A 20 13.58 1.25 -5.91
CA ASP A 20 12.94 2.37 -6.61
C ASP A 20 11.52 2.68 -6.07
N CYS A 21 11.02 1.90 -5.11
CA CYS A 21 9.69 2.03 -4.52
C CYS A 21 8.54 1.93 -5.54
N ARG A 22 8.72 1.20 -6.65
CA ARG A 22 7.67 1.00 -7.68
C ARG A 22 7.01 -0.36 -7.63
N SER A 23 7.65 -1.33 -6.97
CA SER A 23 7.15 -2.69 -6.88
C SER A 23 7.04 -3.13 -5.44
N VAL A 24 6.05 -3.98 -5.19
CA VAL A 24 5.81 -4.60 -3.91
C VAL A 24 5.55 -6.09 -4.11
N ARG A 25 6.07 -6.90 -3.19
CA ARG A 25 5.78 -8.34 -3.15
C ARG A 25 5.54 -8.78 -1.71
N TRP A 26 4.87 -9.91 -1.58
CA TRP A 26 4.78 -10.62 -0.31
C TRP A 26 6.14 -11.20 0.08
N GLY A 27 6.56 -10.95 1.32
CA GLY A 27 7.77 -11.50 1.90
C GLY A 27 7.50 -12.82 2.63
N GLU A 28 8.46 -13.72 2.60
CA GLU A 28 8.43 -14.99 3.36
C GLU A 28 8.40 -14.75 4.87
N THR A 29 9.06 -13.69 5.33
CA THR A 29 9.16 -13.35 6.75
C THR A 29 8.79 -11.90 7.01
N ARG A 30 8.29 -11.65 8.22
CA ARG A 30 7.99 -10.31 8.70
C ARG A 30 9.30 -9.55 8.98
N GLN A 31 9.49 -8.41 8.34
CA GLN A 31 10.67 -7.58 8.55
C GLN A 31 10.64 -6.89 9.91
N LYS A 32 11.82 -6.76 10.54
CA LYS A 32 12.01 -5.95 11.75
C LYS A 32 12.20 -4.49 11.34
N LEU A 33 11.11 -3.75 11.28
CA LEU A 33 11.09 -2.33 10.91
C LEU A 33 10.90 -1.44 12.13
N PRO A 34 11.43 -0.21 12.13
CA PRO A 34 11.18 0.76 13.20
C PRO A 34 9.68 1.09 13.29
N TYR A 35 9.25 1.40 14.50
CA TYR A 35 7.88 1.82 14.76
C TYR A 35 7.56 3.14 14.03
N ARG A 36 6.41 3.16 13.35
CA ARG A 36 5.85 4.30 12.62
C ARG A 36 4.35 4.32 12.85
N TYR A 37 3.76 5.48 13.12
CA TYR A 37 2.32 5.63 13.34
C TYR A 37 1.53 5.41 12.05
N GLU A 38 2.16 5.70 10.92
CA GLU A 38 1.61 5.64 9.57
C GLU A 38 1.58 4.20 9.02
N ARG A 39 2.25 3.25 9.69
CA ARG A 39 2.46 1.89 9.23
C ARG A 39 1.25 1.01 9.47
N PHE A 40 0.79 0.33 8.43
CA PHE A 40 -0.22 -0.72 8.58
C PHE A 40 0.34 -1.89 9.39
N LYS A 41 -0.38 -2.26 10.45
CA LYS A 41 -0.01 -3.40 11.32
C LYS A 41 -0.83 -4.66 11.06
N HIS A 42 -2.07 -4.48 10.61
CA HIS A 42 -3.06 -5.55 10.45
C HIS A 42 -3.40 -5.78 8.99
N LEU A 43 -3.58 -4.69 8.22
CA LEU A 43 -3.83 -4.77 6.79
C LEU A 43 -2.54 -4.93 6.01
N CYS A 44 -2.55 -5.83 5.02
CA CYS A 44 -1.42 -6.10 4.13
C CYS A 44 -1.35 -5.06 3.00
N CYS A 45 -1.22 -3.79 3.37
CA CYS A 45 -1.29 -2.65 2.46
C CYS A 45 -0.05 -1.77 2.54
N VAL A 46 0.13 -0.95 1.50
CA VAL A 46 1.11 0.13 1.40
C VAL A 46 0.45 1.27 0.62
N LEU A 47 0.74 2.51 0.98
CA LEU A 47 0.24 3.69 0.26
C LEU A 47 1.27 4.22 -0.73
N GLY A 48 0.77 4.96 -1.72
CA GLY A 48 1.58 5.92 -2.46
C GLY A 48 2.12 7.02 -1.54
N ARG A 49 3.28 7.56 -1.89
CA ARG A 49 3.95 8.64 -1.17
C ARG A 49 3.21 9.96 -1.30
N GLU A 50 2.59 10.20 -2.44
CA GLU A 50 1.84 11.40 -2.74
C GLU A 50 0.35 11.09 -2.79
N GLY A 51 -0.44 12.02 -2.24
CA GLY A 51 -1.90 12.00 -2.32
C GLY A 51 -2.40 12.96 -3.38
N PHE A 52 -3.64 12.74 -3.81
CA PHE A 52 -4.29 13.56 -4.83
C PHE A 52 -5.38 14.43 -4.18
N SER A 53 -5.48 15.70 -4.60
CA SER A 53 -6.50 16.62 -4.08
C SER A 53 -7.51 17.05 -5.13
N ILE A 54 -7.07 17.33 -6.36
CA ILE A 54 -7.91 17.87 -7.43
C ILE A 54 -7.36 17.36 -8.77
N GLY A 55 -8.24 16.88 -9.64
CA GLY A 55 -7.88 16.53 -11.02
C GLY A 55 -8.32 15.12 -11.41
N LYS A 56 -7.78 14.66 -12.55
CA LYS A 56 -7.94 13.29 -13.04
C LYS A 56 -6.56 12.63 -13.03
N HIS A 57 -6.43 11.57 -12.26
CA HIS A 57 -5.18 10.84 -12.07
C HIS A 57 -5.35 9.42 -12.59
N CYS A 58 -4.35 8.91 -13.31
CA CYS A 58 -4.36 7.56 -13.85
C CYS A 58 -2.98 6.95 -13.67
N TRP A 59 -2.94 5.75 -13.09
CA TRP A 59 -1.75 4.91 -12.96
C TRP A 59 -2.08 3.51 -13.41
N GLU A 60 -1.04 2.77 -13.77
CA GLU A 60 -1.15 1.38 -14.21
C GLU A 60 -0.39 0.50 -13.23
N VAL A 61 -0.89 -0.71 -13.00
CA VAL A 61 -0.28 -1.68 -12.10
C VAL A 61 -0.12 -2.98 -12.85
N GLU A 62 1.12 -3.44 -12.93
CA GLU A 62 1.47 -4.75 -13.46
C GLU A 62 1.75 -5.70 -12.30
N GLY A 63 1.29 -6.94 -12.42
CA GLY A 63 1.49 -7.95 -11.38
C GLY A 63 1.34 -9.36 -11.94
N GLU A 64 1.96 -10.31 -11.26
CA GLU A 64 1.81 -11.72 -11.58
C GLU A 64 0.44 -12.22 -11.09
N VAL A 65 -0.37 -12.72 -12.02
CA VAL A 65 -1.68 -13.32 -11.71
C VAL A 65 -1.54 -14.83 -11.81
N GLY A 66 -1.32 -15.46 -10.66
CA GLY A 66 -1.44 -16.90 -10.48
C GLY A 66 -2.81 -17.28 -9.90
N PRO A 67 -3.17 -18.58 -9.94
CA PRO A 67 -4.45 -19.09 -9.40
C PRO A 67 -4.66 -18.81 -7.90
N GLU A 68 -3.58 -18.57 -7.14
CA GLU A 68 -3.62 -18.24 -5.70
C GLU A 68 -3.15 -16.81 -5.41
N SER A 69 -3.00 -15.97 -6.44
CA SER A 69 -2.55 -14.59 -6.27
C SER A 69 -3.73 -13.70 -5.88
N HIS A 70 -3.69 -13.18 -4.64
CA HIS A 70 -4.65 -12.19 -4.16
C HIS A 70 -3.99 -10.82 -4.06
N TRP A 71 -4.53 -9.84 -4.78
CA TRP A 71 -4.12 -8.45 -4.67
C TRP A 71 -5.30 -7.53 -4.92
N ALA A 72 -5.23 -6.33 -4.37
CA ALA A 72 -6.21 -5.29 -4.52
C ALA A 72 -5.50 -3.95 -4.69
N ILE A 73 -6.10 -3.05 -5.46
CA ILE A 73 -5.62 -1.69 -5.69
C ILE A 73 -6.80 -0.72 -5.54
N GLY A 74 -6.50 0.52 -5.16
CA GLY A 74 -7.52 1.54 -4.99
C GLY A 74 -6.96 2.84 -4.45
N VAL A 75 -7.86 3.71 -4.05
CA VAL A 75 -7.57 5.00 -3.41
C VAL A 75 -8.20 5.02 -2.03
N VAL A 76 -7.59 5.79 -1.13
CA VAL A 76 -8.03 5.88 0.25
C VAL A 76 -7.99 7.32 0.72
N ALA A 77 -8.93 7.72 1.56
CA ALA A 77 -8.90 9.03 2.19
C ALA A 77 -7.69 9.14 3.15
N PHE A 78 -7.01 10.28 3.10
CA PHE A 78 -5.76 10.50 3.86
C PHE A 78 -5.93 10.31 5.38
N PHE A 79 -7.12 10.63 5.90
CA PHE A 79 -7.45 10.65 7.33
C PHE A 79 -7.93 9.30 7.89
N LEU A 80 -7.99 8.23 7.09
CA LEU A 80 -8.40 6.93 7.61
C LEU A 80 -7.45 6.40 8.69
N SER A 81 -8.05 5.92 9.78
CA SER A 81 -7.32 5.30 10.88
C SER A 81 -6.63 4.02 10.41
N ARG A 82 -5.31 3.98 10.55
CA ARG A 82 -4.47 2.84 10.14
C ARG A 82 -4.23 1.84 11.28
N LYS A 83 -4.88 2.07 12.42
CA LYS A 83 -4.68 1.31 13.66
C LYS A 83 -5.61 0.11 13.79
N GLU A 84 -6.79 0.17 13.17
CA GLU A 84 -7.82 -0.84 13.32
C GLU A 84 -7.87 -1.75 12.09
N ALA A 85 -8.28 -3.00 12.31
CA ALA A 85 -8.43 -4.00 11.27
C ALA A 85 -9.81 -3.86 10.60
N THR A 86 -10.12 -2.68 10.08
CA THR A 86 -11.32 -2.47 9.28
C THR A 86 -10.98 -2.66 7.81
N PHE A 87 -11.83 -3.39 7.09
CA PHE A 87 -11.71 -3.46 5.64
C PHE A 87 -12.05 -2.07 5.07
N PRO A 88 -11.26 -1.56 4.10
CA PRO A 88 -11.59 -0.30 3.45
C PRO A 88 -12.99 -0.40 2.85
N SER A 89 -13.85 0.56 3.19
CA SER A 89 -15.17 0.70 2.59
C SER A 89 -15.30 2.10 1.97
N PRO A 90 -16.11 2.29 0.92
CA PRO A 90 -16.33 3.62 0.34
C PRO A 90 -17.01 4.61 1.28
N GLU A 91 -17.59 4.14 2.38
CA GLU A 91 -18.37 4.93 3.34
C GLU A 91 -17.49 5.59 4.42
N GLU A 92 -16.22 5.17 4.52
CA GLU A 92 -15.23 5.68 5.48
C GLU A 92 -14.15 6.54 4.82
#